data_AF-A0A327Z3H1-F1
#
_entry.id   AF-A0A327Z3H1-F1
#
_cell.length_a   1.000
_cell.length_b   1.000
_cell.length_c   1.000
_cell.angle_alpha   90.00
_cell.angle_beta   90.00
_cell.angle_gamma   90.00
#
_symmetry.space_group_name_H-M   'P 1'
#
loop_
_entity.id
_entity.type
_entity.pdbx_description
1 polymer ?
#
loop_
_entity_poly.entity_id
_entity_poly.type
_entity_poly.pdbx_seq_one_letter_code
_entity_poly.pdbx_strand_id
1 'polypeptide(L)'
;MDFMLDTLEWLQSIRTPFFTEVFTGVTILAEDYVAISVICFVFWCLSKRWGYRIGFAYLLSGVANNAVKEVFHVERPFLRDLDLVPIRAETATGYSFPSGHTQAIAALTTALATIIRKKWFTALSIVLVLLVAFSRMYLGVHTLADVLVGAALGFACAIAAGRMFTYADERQRAELLLLWLVPIAAGLIWLPSDDYVKAAGAMSSLLIGYVLDQKYVKWEAQGPAGTQIAKFVLGMAVLIGIKVSGPLLLGESMAADFVRYFVIGAWMTIGAPLLFQVMFSRNRPASAARTIRRQIPAQAGPPEIAAPAAVFNPLRAAEANAGAERGQRHEGSQLPALAQEQAGQHRHPSPRSPGSDQHEESPLERPPGLTGPL
;
A
#
# COMPACT_ATOMS: atom_id res chain seq x y z
N MET A 1 -23.37 22.83 -2.75
CA MET A 1 -23.54 21.57 -1.97
C MET A 1 -24.65 20.75 -2.61
N ASP A 2 -25.69 21.45 -3.05
CA ASP A 2 -26.86 21.00 -3.80
C ASP A 2 -26.52 20.01 -4.92
N PHE A 3 -25.64 20.36 -5.87
CA PHE A 3 -25.30 19.46 -6.99
C PHE A 3 -24.95 18.02 -6.61
N MET A 4 -24.20 17.81 -5.51
CA MET A 4 -23.81 16.45 -5.10
C MET A 4 -24.97 15.65 -4.52
N LEU A 5 -25.89 16.31 -3.80
CA LEU A 5 -27.08 15.68 -3.25
C LEU A 5 -28.13 15.48 -4.36
N ASP A 6 -28.35 16.48 -5.21
CA ASP A 6 -29.21 16.39 -6.39
C ASP A 6 -28.82 15.21 -7.29
N THR A 7 -27.51 14.98 -7.46
CA THR A 7 -26.99 13.83 -8.21
C THR A 7 -27.39 12.50 -7.56
N LEU A 8 -27.36 12.41 -6.23
CA LEU A 8 -27.72 11.19 -5.50
C LEU A 8 -29.24 10.96 -5.50
N GLU A 9 -30.04 12.02 -5.34
CA GLU A 9 -31.50 11.96 -5.49
C GLU A 9 -31.89 11.52 -6.90
N TRP A 10 -31.24 12.07 -7.93
CA TRP A 10 -31.44 11.65 -9.30
C TRP A 10 -31.07 10.17 -9.49
N LEU A 11 -29.92 9.73 -8.98
CA LEU A 11 -29.52 8.31 -9.02
C LEU A 11 -30.53 7.41 -8.28
N GLN A 12 -31.09 7.89 -7.17
CA GLN A 12 -32.14 7.20 -6.42
C GLN A 12 -33.42 7.08 -7.25
N SER A 13 -33.82 8.14 -7.96
CA SER A 13 -35.05 8.17 -8.78
C SER A 13 -35.05 7.16 -9.93
N ILE A 14 -33.86 6.78 -10.42
CA ILE A 14 -33.69 5.80 -11.51
C ILE A 14 -33.43 4.38 -11.00
N ARG A 15 -33.56 4.13 -9.68
CA ARG A 15 -33.30 2.80 -9.12
C ARG A 15 -34.31 1.78 -9.62
N THR A 16 -33.81 0.60 -9.97
CA THR A 16 -34.64 -0.58 -10.26
C THR A 16 -34.13 -1.78 -9.45
N PRO A 17 -34.98 -2.79 -9.17
CA PRO A 17 -34.52 -3.99 -8.47
C PRO A 17 -33.32 -4.66 -9.14
N PHE A 18 -33.35 -4.76 -10.48
CA PHE A 18 -32.26 -5.35 -11.26
C PHE A 18 -30.94 -4.59 -11.07
N PHE A 19 -30.93 -3.28 -11.29
CA PHE A 19 -29.70 -2.49 -11.16
C PHE A 19 -29.22 -2.41 -9.71
N THR A 20 -30.13 -2.44 -8.74
CA THR A 20 -29.79 -2.50 -7.31
C THR A 20 -29.00 -3.76 -6.97
N GLU A 21 -29.43 -4.93 -7.46
CA GLU A 21 -28.69 -6.18 -7.28
C GLU A 21 -27.33 -6.16 -8.00
N VAL A 22 -27.28 -5.62 -9.23
CA VAL A 22 -26.03 -5.47 -9.98
C VAL A 22 -25.03 -4.61 -9.21
N PHE A 23 -25.42 -3.42 -8.75
CA PHE A 23 -24.51 -2.52 -8.05
C PHE A 23 -24.18 -2.98 -6.63
N THR A 24 -25.07 -3.74 -5.99
CA THR A 24 -24.77 -4.49 -4.77
C THR A 24 -23.67 -5.54 -5.02
N GLY A 25 -23.80 -6.35 -6.07
CA GLY A 25 -22.78 -7.33 -6.46
C GLY A 25 -21.44 -6.67 -6.79
N VAL A 26 -21.46 -5.54 -7.51
CA VAL A 26 -20.26 -4.76 -7.83
C VAL A 26 -19.57 -4.24 -6.57
N THR A 27 -20.31 -3.68 -5.60
CA THR A 27 -19.67 -3.15 -4.39
C THR A 27 -19.07 -4.25 -3.51
N ILE A 28 -19.60 -5.48 -3.54
CA ILE A 28 -19.04 -6.62 -2.78
C ILE A 28 -17.60 -6.93 -3.20
N LEU A 29 -17.23 -6.66 -4.46
CA LEU A 29 -15.85 -6.84 -4.95
C LEU A 29 -14.82 -6.01 -4.18
N ALA A 30 -15.26 -4.93 -3.53
CA ALA A 30 -14.41 -4.04 -2.73
C ALA A 30 -14.43 -4.35 -1.22
N GLU A 31 -15.14 -5.39 -0.79
CA GLU A 31 -15.18 -5.80 0.62
C GLU A 31 -13.89 -6.52 1.05
N ASP A 32 -13.59 -6.41 2.36
CA ASP A 32 -12.39 -6.97 2.97
C ASP A 32 -12.23 -8.47 2.74
N TYR A 33 -13.32 -9.24 2.74
CA TYR A 33 -13.26 -10.68 2.49
C TYR A 33 -12.74 -11.03 1.10
N VAL A 34 -13.13 -10.26 0.09
CA VAL A 34 -12.64 -10.43 -1.29
C VAL A 34 -11.17 -10.04 -1.37
N ALA A 35 -10.81 -8.88 -0.79
CA ALA A 35 -9.43 -8.42 -0.76
C ALA A 35 -8.49 -9.40 -0.03
N ILE A 36 -8.87 -9.87 1.17
CA ILE A 36 -8.13 -10.86 1.95
C ILE A 36 -7.96 -12.15 1.14
N SER A 37 -9.02 -12.64 0.48
CA SER A 37 -8.96 -13.85 -0.33
C SER A 37 -7.98 -13.70 -1.51
N VAL A 38 -8.02 -12.57 -2.21
CA VAL A 38 -7.08 -12.28 -3.31
C VAL A 38 -5.64 -12.18 -2.79
N ILE A 39 -5.41 -11.45 -1.71
CA ILE A 39 -4.07 -11.28 -1.11
C ILE A 39 -3.52 -12.64 -0.64
N CYS A 40 -4.33 -13.42 0.07
CA CYS A 40 -3.96 -14.76 0.55
C CYS A 40 -3.68 -15.72 -0.61
N PHE A 41 -4.50 -15.70 -1.67
CA PHE A 41 -4.26 -16.50 -2.86
C PHE A 41 -2.93 -16.14 -3.53
N VAL A 42 -2.66 -14.85 -3.74
CA VAL A 42 -1.38 -14.41 -4.31
C VAL A 42 -0.22 -14.81 -3.40
N PHE A 43 -0.35 -14.58 -2.10
CA PHE A 43 0.70 -14.85 -1.12
C PHE A 43 1.03 -16.34 -0.98
N TRP A 44 0.02 -17.20 -0.78
CA TRP A 44 0.22 -18.63 -0.54
C TRP A 44 0.40 -19.43 -1.83
N CYS A 45 -0.18 -19.00 -2.95
CA CYS A 45 -0.25 -19.83 -4.16
C CYS A 45 0.60 -19.33 -5.33
N LEU A 46 0.92 -18.04 -5.40
CA LEU A 46 1.66 -17.48 -6.54
C LEU A 46 3.07 -17.01 -6.16
N SER A 47 3.14 -16.03 -5.25
CA SER A 47 4.38 -15.38 -4.85
C SER A 47 4.17 -14.62 -3.56
N LYS A 48 4.92 -14.99 -2.51
CA LYS A 48 4.95 -14.26 -1.24
C LYS A 48 5.33 -12.80 -1.42
N ARG A 49 6.31 -12.51 -2.28
CA ARG A 49 6.75 -11.14 -2.57
C ARG A 49 5.61 -10.29 -3.15
N TRP A 50 4.81 -10.87 -4.03
CA TRP A 50 3.64 -10.18 -4.61
C TRP A 50 2.53 -10.03 -3.57
N GLY A 51 2.29 -11.07 -2.76
CA GLY A 51 1.33 -11.02 -1.66
C GLY A 51 1.65 -9.91 -0.65
N TYR A 52 2.90 -9.81 -0.20
CA TYR A 52 3.36 -8.72 0.68
C TYR A 52 3.19 -7.34 0.04
N ARG A 53 3.55 -7.18 -1.23
CA ARG A 53 3.39 -5.90 -1.94
C ARG A 53 1.94 -5.44 -2.02
N ILE A 54 1.03 -6.35 -2.40
CA ILE A 54 -0.39 -6.03 -2.54
C ILE A 54 -1.02 -5.81 -1.16
N GLY A 55 -0.68 -6.65 -0.18
CA GLY A 55 -1.13 -6.48 1.19
C GLY A 55 -0.68 -5.15 1.80
N PHE A 56 0.57 -4.75 1.57
CA PHE A 56 1.11 -3.47 2.04
C PHE A 56 0.40 -2.30 1.38
N ALA A 57 0.16 -2.35 0.07
CA ALA A 57 -0.61 -1.33 -0.65
C ALA A 57 -2.05 -1.19 -0.12
N TYR A 58 -2.74 -2.31 0.07
CA TYR A 58 -4.11 -2.34 0.57
C TYR A 58 -4.21 -1.80 2.01
N LEU A 59 -3.34 -2.26 2.92
CA LEU A 59 -3.35 -1.83 4.32
C LEU A 59 -2.86 -0.39 4.50
N LEU A 60 -1.85 0.05 3.74
CA LEU A 60 -1.44 1.46 3.73
C LEU A 60 -2.61 2.36 3.31
N SER A 61 -3.36 1.93 2.29
CA SER A 61 -4.57 2.61 1.85
C SER A 61 -5.65 2.63 2.94
N GLY A 62 -5.90 1.51 3.63
CA GLY A 62 -6.86 1.43 4.73
C GLY A 62 -6.50 2.34 5.91
N VAL A 63 -5.24 2.36 6.34
CA VAL A 63 -4.76 3.26 7.40
C VAL A 63 -4.93 4.72 6.99
N ALA A 64 -4.56 5.08 5.76
CA ALA A 64 -4.72 6.43 5.24
C ALA A 64 -6.20 6.85 5.14
N ASN A 65 -7.08 5.96 4.67
CA ASN A 65 -8.52 6.22 4.55
C ASN A 65 -9.12 6.56 5.92
N ASN A 66 -8.87 5.72 6.92
CA ASN A 66 -9.39 5.91 8.27
C ASN A 66 -8.81 7.16 8.93
N ALA A 67 -7.52 7.46 8.74
CA ALA A 67 -6.94 8.70 9.23
C ALA A 67 -7.62 9.94 8.64
N VAL A 68 -7.87 9.95 7.32
CA VAL A 68 -8.56 11.07 6.66
C VAL A 68 -10.01 11.17 7.14
N LYS A 69 -10.71 10.05 7.31
CA LYS A 69 -12.07 10.05 7.89
C LYS A 69 -12.12 10.73 9.25
N GLU A 70 -11.19 10.39 10.14
CA GLU A 70 -11.10 10.95 11.49
C GLU A 70 -10.60 12.39 11.54
N VAL A 71 -10.01 12.91 10.47
CA VAL A 71 -9.61 14.32 10.38
C VAL A 71 -10.75 15.20 9.88
N PHE A 72 -11.54 14.72 8.92
CA PHE A 72 -12.54 15.54 8.23
C PHE A 72 -13.97 15.36 8.77
N HIS A 73 -14.29 14.23 9.40
CA HIS A 73 -15.59 13.96 10.03
C HIS A 73 -16.82 14.25 9.15
N VAL A 74 -16.70 14.07 7.83
CA VAL A 74 -17.78 14.39 6.90
C VAL A 74 -18.93 13.39 7.07
N GLU A 75 -20.11 13.90 7.38
CA GLU A 75 -21.33 13.12 7.49
C GLU A 75 -21.75 12.47 6.16
N ARG A 76 -22.38 11.30 6.26
CA ARG A 76 -22.89 10.57 5.10
C ARG A 76 -24.05 11.30 4.45
N PRO A 77 -24.28 11.12 3.14
CA PRO A 77 -25.33 11.85 2.41
C PRO A 77 -26.71 11.68 3.05
N PHE A 78 -27.09 10.44 3.38
CA PHE A 78 -28.37 10.09 4.00
C PHE A 78 -28.56 10.58 5.44
N LEU A 79 -27.53 11.16 6.07
CA LEU A 79 -27.65 11.84 7.37
C LEU A 79 -27.88 13.34 7.21
N ARG A 80 -27.44 13.90 6.07
CA ARG A 80 -27.60 15.33 5.74
C ARG A 80 -28.89 15.63 5.01
N ASP A 81 -29.43 14.63 4.32
CA ASP A 81 -30.68 14.68 3.59
C ASP A 81 -31.49 13.40 3.85
N LEU A 82 -32.68 13.58 4.41
CA LEU A 82 -33.57 12.51 4.85
C LEU A 82 -34.35 11.88 3.70
N ASP A 83 -34.40 12.52 2.54
CA ASP A 83 -35.04 11.96 1.34
C ASP A 83 -34.15 10.91 0.67
N LEU A 84 -32.85 10.88 0.99
CA LEU A 84 -31.92 9.85 0.54
C LEU A 84 -32.06 8.57 1.37
N VAL A 85 -32.51 7.50 0.72
CA VAL A 85 -32.62 6.16 1.32
C VAL A 85 -31.38 5.34 0.95
N PRO A 86 -30.49 5.01 1.91
CA PRO A 86 -29.29 4.24 1.63
C PRO A 86 -29.62 2.75 1.47
N ILE A 87 -28.84 2.06 0.64
CA ILE A 87 -28.86 0.60 0.50
C ILE A 87 -27.52 0.07 1.03
N ARG A 88 -27.58 -0.98 1.86
CA ARG A 88 -26.42 -1.57 2.57
C ARG A 88 -25.70 -0.60 3.52
N ALA A 89 -26.46 0.21 4.26
CA ALA A 89 -25.89 1.18 5.21
C ALA A 89 -25.04 0.51 6.30
N GLU A 90 -25.31 -0.74 6.64
CA GLU A 90 -24.53 -1.55 7.59
C GLU A 90 -23.08 -1.80 7.15
N THR A 91 -22.80 -1.70 5.84
CA THR A 91 -21.44 -1.80 5.28
C THR A 91 -20.72 -0.44 5.20
N ALA A 92 -21.42 0.62 5.58
CA ALA A 92 -20.97 2.01 5.48
C ALA A 92 -20.65 2.56 6.89
N THR A 93 -19.71 1.94 7.58
CA THR A 93 -19.26 2.33 8.94
C THR A 93 -18.49 3.66 8.93
N GLY A 94 -18.54 4.40 10.03
CA GLY A 94 -17.81 5.66 10.20
C GLY A 94 -18.23 6.79 9.23
N TYR A 95 -17.35 7.78 9.06
CA TYR A 95 -17.59 8.97 8.24
C TYR A 95 -17.65 8.69 6.73
N SER A 96 -18.17 9.64 5.94
CA SER A 96 -18.31 9.50 4.48
C SER A 96 -16.99 9.67 3.75
N PHE A 97 -16.26 10.74 4.04
CA PHE A 97 -15.12 11.16 3.22
C PHE A 97 -13.79 10.58 3.73
N PRO A 98 -12.96 9.93 2.87
CA PRO A 98 -13.24 9.50 1.51
C PRO A 98 -13.86 8.09 1.46
N SER A 99 -14.41 7.68 0.32
CA SER A 99 -15.02 6.36 0.13
C SER A 99 -14.03 5.21 0.33
N GLY A 100 -14.25 4.38 1.36
CA GLY A 100 -13.38 3.25 1.69
C GLY A 100 -13.38 2.16 0.62
N HIS A 101 -14.54 1.79 0.09
CA HIS A 101 -14.66 0.75 -0.95
C HIS A 101 -13.98 1.18 -2.26
N THR A 102 -14.20 2.43 -2.69
CA THR A 102 -13.56 2.97 -3.90
C THR A 102 -12.05 3.01 -3.75
N GLN A 103 -11.57 3.43 -2.58
CA GLN A 103 -10.16 3.47 -2.26
C GLN A 103 -9.51 2.07 -2.15
N ALA A 104 -10.22 1.12 -1.56
CA ALA A 104 -9.79 -0.27 -1.40
C ALA A 104 -9.57 -0.95 -2.76
N ILE A 105 -10.55 -0.88 -3.66
CA ILE A 105 -10.45 -1.48 -4.99
C ILE A 105 -9.40 -0.78 -5.85
N ALA A 106 -9.25 0.55 -5.73
CA ALA A 106 -8.20 1.31 -6.41
C ALA A 106 -6.81 0.85 -5.98
N ALA A 107 -6.58 0.71 -4.67
CA ALA A 107 -5.30 0.24 -4.14
C ALA A 107 -4.99 -1.20 -4.57
N LEU A 108 -5.95 -2.11 -4.40
CA LEU A 108 -5.80 -3.54 -4.71
C LEU A 108 -5.50 -3.78 -6.19
N THR A 109 -6.35 -3.25 -7.07
CA THR A 109 -6.25 -3.52 -8.52
C THR A 109 -5.07 -2.78 -9.15
N THR A 110 -4.69 -1.60 -8.63
CA THR A 110 -3.48 -0.90 -9.10
C THR A 110 -2.21 -1.64 -8.70
N ALA A 111 -2.12 -2.13 -7.46
CA ALA A 111 -1.01 -2.96 -7.03
C ALA A 111 -0.87 -4.20 -7.92
N LEU A 112 -1.97 -4.91 -8.20
CA LEU A 112 -2.00 -6.02 -9.15
C LEU A 112 -1.58 -5.60 -10.56
N ALA A 113 -2.03 -4.46 -11.06
CA ALA A 113 -1.68 -3.96 -12.39
C ALA A 113 -0.18 -3.68 -12.54
N THR A 114 0.48 -3.17 -11.49
CA THR A 114 1.94 -2.96 -11.49
C THR A 114 2.75 -4.25 -11.54
N ILE A 115 2.16 -5.36 -11.09
CA ILE A 115 2.76 -6.70 -11.09
C ILE A 115 2.49 -7.38 -12.44
N ILE A 116 1.24 -7.38 -12.92
CA ILE A 116 0.82 -8.06 -14.14
C ILE A 116 1.36 -7.36 -15.39
N ARG A 117 1.44 -6.01 -15.39
CA ARG A 117 2.01 -5.18 -16.47
C ARG A 117 1.43 -5.47 -17.85
N LYS A 118 0.14 -5.78 -17.91
CA LYS A 118 -0.60 -5.93 -19.18
C LYS A 118 -1.61 -4.80 -19.32
N LYS A 119 -1.62 -4.14 -20.49
CA LYS A 119 -2.52 -3.01 -20.79
C LYS A 119 -4.00 -3.36 -20.54
N TRP A 120 -4.42 -4.57 -20.91
CA TRP A 120 -5.79 -5.04 -20.68
C TRP A 120 -6.15 -5.10 -19.20
N PHE A 121 -5.20 -5.47 -18.33
CA PHE A 121 -5.42 -5.54 -16.90
C PHE A 121 -5.44 -4.15 -16.26
N THR A 122 -4.61 -3.22 -16.75
CA THR A 122 -4.69 -1.81 -16.36
C THR A 122 -6.05 -1.22 -16.71
N ALA A 123 -6.57 -1.50 -17.92
CA ALA A 123 -7.91 -1.07 -18.32
C ALA A 123 -8.99 -1.70 -17.42
N LEU A 124 -8.89 -3.00 -17.13
CA LEU A 124 -9.80 -3.69 -16.20
C LEU A 124 -9.77 -3.05 -14.80
N SER A 125 -8.59 -2.72 -14.27
CA SER A 125 -8.45 -2.04 -12.98
C SER A 125 -9.19 -0.70 -12.97
N ILE A 126 -9.03 0.12 -14.01
CA ILE A 126 -9.73 1.41 -14.13
C ILE A 126 -11.25 1.20 -14.18
N VAL A 127 -11.72 0.25 -14.99
CA VAL A 127 -13.16 -0.07 -15.11
C VAL A 127 -13.73 -0.52 -13.76
N LEU A 128 -13.03 -1.39 -13.03
CA LEU A 128 -13.48 -1.85 -11.71
C LEU A 128 -13.56 -0.71 -10.70
N VAL A 129 -12.58 0.21 -10.69
CA VAL A 129 -12.62 1.39 -9.81
C VAL A 129 -13.81 2.28 -10.13
N LEU A 130 -14.07 2.54 -11.41
CA LEU A 130 -15.21 3.35 -11.84
C LEU A 130 -16.55 2.68 -11.51
N LEU A 131 -16.67 1.36 -11.72
CA LEU A 131 -17.88 0.62 -11.38
C LEU A 131 -18.17 0.62 -9.89
N VAL A 132 -17.16 0.43 -9.04
CA VAL A 132 -17.31 0.52 -7.58
C VAL A 132 -17.59 1.94 -7.14
N ALA A 133 -16.90 2.95 -7.69
CA ALA A 133 -17.19 4.36 -7.39
C ALA A 133 -18.66 4.69 -7.70
N PHE A 134 -19.13 4.31 -8.88
CA PHE A 134 -20.52 4.50 -9.28
C PHE A 134 -21.48 3.75 -8.36
N SER A 135 -21.21 2.49 -8.01
CA SER A 135 -22.08 1.72 -7.13
C SER A 135 -22.25 2.38 -5.76
N ARG A 136 -21.19 2.97 -5.19
CA ARG A 136 -21.30 3.68 -3.89
C ARG A 136 -22.20 4.91 -3.94
N MET A 137 -22.20 5.65 -5.06
CA MET A 137 -23.13 6.75 -5.28
C MET A 137 -24.54 6.24 -5.54
N TYR A 138 -24.69 5.23 -6.40
CA TYR A 138 -25.97 4.63 -6.73
C TYR A 138 -26.70 4.08 -5.50
N LEU A 139 -25.97 3.47 -4.57
CA LEU A 139 -26.50 2.95 -3.30
C LEU A 139 -26.74 4.06 -2.24
N GLY A 140 -26.42 5.32 -2.54
CA GLY A 140 -26.74 6.48 -1.70
C GLY A 140 -25.85 6.67 -0.47
N VAL A 141 -24.70 5.99 -0.40
CA VAL A 141 -23.85 5.98 0.81
C VAL A 141 -22.64 6.91 0.73
N HIS A 142 -22.32 7.44 -0.45
CA HIS A 142 -21.21 8.35 -0.71
C HIS A 142 -21.53 9.38 -1.79
N THR A 143 -20.96 10.57 -1.67
CA THR A 143 -21.01 11.62 -2.70
C THR A 143 -19.96 11.41 -3.79
N LEU A 144 -20.06 12.20 -4.88
CA LEU A 144 -19.04 12.23 -5.94
C LEU A 144 -17.65 12.59 -5.41
N ALA A 145 -17.55 13.57 -4.50
CA ALA A 145 -16.27 13.96 -3.90
C ALA A 145 -15.63 12.80 -3.11
N ASP A 146 -16.45 12.06 -2.35
CA ASP A 146 -15.96 10.92 -1.56
C ASP A 146 -15.32 9.85 -2.43
N VAL A 147 -15.94 9.53 -3.57
CA VAL A 147 -15.46 8.47 -4.47
C VAL A 147 -14.27 8.92 -5.32
N LEU A 148 -14.23 10.18 -5.76
CA LEU A 148 -13.09 10.71 -6.51
C LEU A 148 -11.83 10.79 -5.65
N VAL A 149 -11.94 11.33 -4.43
CA VAL A 149 -10.81 11.39 -3.51
C VAL A 149 -10.41 9.99 -3.05
N GLY A 150 -11.38 9.10 -2.80
CA GLY A 150 -11.10 7.71 -2.48
C GLY A 150 -10.28 7.01 -3.57
N ALA A 151 -10.67 7.15 -4.84
CA ALA A 151 -9.92 6.59 -5.96
C ALA A 151 -8.49 7.17 -6.04
N ALA A 152 -8.36 8.50 -5.95
CA ALA A 152 -7.08 9.19 -6.00
C ALA A 152 -6.14 8.73 -4.87
N LEU A 153 -6.65 8.63 -3.64
CA LEU A 153 -5.88 8.19 -2.48
C LEU A 153 -5.48 6.72 -2.61
N GLY A 154 -6.37 5.85 -3.11
CA GLY A 154 -6.07 4.44 -3.37
C GLY A 154 -4.95 4.26 -4.41
N PHE A 155 -4.99 5.01 -5.52
CA PHE A 155 -3.92 5.01 -6.52
C PHE A 155 -2.60 5.52 -5.93
N ALA A 156 -2.63 6.62 -5.20
CA ALA A 156 -1.45 7.20 -4.56
C ALA A 156 -0.81 6.21 -3.57
N CYS A 157 -1.61 5.58 -2.69
CA CYS A 157 -1.15 4.59 -1.74
C CYS A 157 -0.54 3.37 -2.42
N ALA A 158 -1.15 2.83 -3.49
CA ALA A 158 -0.60 1.69 -4.21
C ALA A 158 0.76 1.99 -4.86
N ILE A 159 0.89 3.16 -5.49
CA ILE A 159 2.14 3.58 -6.12
C ILE A 159 3.22 3.84 -5.05
N ALA A 160 2.86 4.53 -3.97
CA ALA A 160 3.76 4.82 -2.85
C ALA A 160 4.25 3.52 -2.18
N ALA A 161 3.33 2.60 -1.87
CA ALA A 161 3.63 1.28 -1.34
C ALA A 161 4.58 0.49 -2.26
N GLY A 162 4.29 0.49 -3.57
CA GLY A 162 5.15 -0.16 -4.57
C GLY A 162 6.58 0.40 -4.58
N ARG A 163 6.74 1.72 -4.47
CA ARG A 163 8.06 2.39 -4.39
C ARG A 163 8.79 2.04 -3.09
N MET A 164 8.12 2.15 -1.95
CA MET A 164 8.71 1.82 -0.64
C MET A 164 9.18 0.38 -0.58
N PHE A 165 8.36 -0.55 -1.08
CA PHE A 165 8.70 -1.96 -1.13
C PHE A 165 9.88 -2.24 -2.06
N THR A 166 9.90 -1.62 -3.24
CA THR A 166 11.02 -1.74 -4.19
C THR A 166 12.31 -1.23 -3.55
N TYR A 167 12.27 -0.08 -2.88
CA TYR A 167 13.40 0.51 -2.20
C TYR A 167 13.94 -0.37 -1.06
N ALA A 168 13.04 -0.93 -0.24
CA ALA A 168 13.42 -1.86 0.83
C ALA A 168 14.08 -3.14 0.29
N ASP A 169 13.52 -3.70 -0.80
CA ASP A 169 14.09 -4.86 -1.51
C ASP A 169 15.48 -4.54 -2.10
N GLU A 170 15.63 -3.41 -2.80
CA GLU A 170 16.90 -2.99 -3.44
C GLU A 170 18.01 -2.77 -2.42
N ARG A 171 17.68 -2.27 -1.24
CA ARG A 171 18.64 -2.09 -0.14
C ARG A 171 18.85 -3.32 0.72
N GLN A 172 18.10 -4.40 0.47
CA GLN A 172 18.09 -5.60 1.30
C GLN A 172 17.84 -5.29 2.78
N ARG A 173 17.00 -4.29 3.05
CA ARG A 173 16.67 -3.80 4.40
C ARG A 173 15.17 -3.76 4.59
N ALA A 174 14.59 -4.93 4.85
CA ALA A 174 13.17 -5.09 5.13
C ALA A 174 12.73 -4.28 6.37
N GLU A 175 13.64 -4.06 7.31
CA GLU A 175 13.43 -3.29 8.54
C GLU A 175 13.03 -1.83 8.27
N LEU A 176 13.36 -1.28 7.10
CA LEU A 176 12.94 0.08 6.74
C LEU A 176 11.43 0.22 6.70
N LEU A 177 10.68 -0.85 6.38
CA LEU A 177 9.22 -0.80 6.37
C LEU A 177 8.64 -0.76 7.79
N LEU A 178 9.39 -1.18 8.82
CA LEU A 178 8.95 -1.07 10.23
C LEU A 178 8.85 0.39 10.70
N LEU A 179 9.48 1.34 9.99
CA LEU A 179 9.32 2.76 10.29
C LEU A 179 7.86 3.22 10.17
N TRP A 180 7.03 2.52 9.39
CA TRP A 180 5.60 2.77 9.30
C TRP A 180 4.82 2.45 10.58
N LEU A 181 5.39 1.67 11.51
CA LEU A 181 4.77 1.47 12.83
C LEU A 181 4.68 2.77 13.62
N VAL A 182 5.55 3.76 13.36
CA VAL A 182 5.55 5.06 14.05
C VAL A 182 4.29 5.88 13.73
N PRO A 183 3.98 6.21 12.47
CA PRO A 183 2.74 6.93 12.16
C PRO A 183 1.48 6.12 12.48
N ILE A 184 1.54 4.78 12.43
CA ILE A 184 0.42 3.92 12.86
C ILE A 184 0.17 4.05 14.36
N ALA A 185 1.22 3.99 15.18
CA ALA A 185 1.11 4.16 16.62
C ALA A 185 0.63 5.57 16.99
N ALA A 186 1.07 6.60 16.26
CA ALA A 186 0.56 7.95 16.42
C ALA A 186 -0.95 8.01 16.12
N GLY A 187 -1.42 7.43 15.01
CA GLY A 187 -2.85 7.43 14.70
C GLY A 187 -3.68 6.62 15.70
N LEU A 188 -3.15 5.55 16.31
CA LEU A 188 -3.84 4.85 17.41
C LEU A 188 -4.10 5.73 18.63
N ILE A 189 -3.28 6.76 18.85
CA ILE A 189 -3.43 7.70 19.97
C ILE A 189 -4.36 8.84 19.59
N TRP A 190 -4.19 9.41 18.39
CA TRP A 190 -4.81 10.67 18.00
C TRP A 190 -6.08 10.52 17.15
N LEU A 191 -6.23 9.40 16.45
CA LEU A 191 -7.33 9.13 15.51
C LEU A 191 -7.93 7.72 15.76
N PRO A 192 -8.29 7.35 17.01
CA PRO A 192 -8.79 6.02 17.29
C PRO A 192 -10.22 5.86 16.77
N SER A 193 -10.38 5.02 15.75
CA SER A 193 -11.66 4.46 15.33
C SER A 193 -11.56 2.94 15.21
N ASP A 194 -12.69 2.23 15.32
CA ASP A 194 -12.71 0.76 15.23
C ASP A 194 -11.99 0.28 13.96
N ASP A 195 -12.26 0.93 12.83
CA ASP A 195 -11.68 0.57 11.54
C ASP A 195 -10.20 0.97 11.42
N TYR A 196 -9.78 2.08 12.05
CA TYR A 196 -8.36 2.42 12.15
C TYR A 196 -7.59 1.35 12.95
N VAL A 197 -8.13 0.92 14.09
CA VAL A 197 -7.49 -0.05 14.98
C VAL A 197 -7.34 -1.42 14.32
N LYS A 198 -8.36 -1.88 13.60
CA LYS A 198 -8.30 -3.12 12.80
C LYS A 198 -7.23 -3.03 11.70
N ALA A 199 -7.19 -1.92 10.95
CA ALA A 199 -6.18 -1.69 9.91
C ALA A 199 -4.76 -1.62 10.49
N ALA A 200 -4.59 -0.96 11.64
CA ALA A 200 -3.32 -0.85 12.35
C ALA A 200 -2.80 -2.22 12.82
N GLY A 201 -3.66 -3.06 13.39
CA GLY A 201 -3.30 -4.43 13.81
C GLY A 201 -2.85 -5.29 12.63
N ALA A 202 -3.64 -5.29 11.55
CA ALA A 202 -3.32 -6.01 10.32
C ALA A 202 -2.00 -5.51 9.69
N MET A 203 -1.81 -4.20 9.59
CA MET A 203 -0.60 -3.59 9.01
C MET A 203 0.63 -3.91 9.85
N SER A 204 0.53 -3.82 11.17
CA SER A 204 1.62 -4.13 12.08
C SER A 204 2.09 -5.58 11.93
N SER A 205 1.15 -6.52 11.88
CA SER A 205 1.46 -7.94 11.67
C SER A 205 2.05 -8.23 10.29
N LEU A 206 1.58 -7.55 9.22
CA LEU A 206 2.17 -7.68 7.88
C LEU A 206 3.64 -7.23 7.85
N LEU A 207 3.92 -6.08 8.47
CA LEU A 207 5.25 -5.48 8.50
C LEU A 207 6.25 -6.35 9.29
N ILE A 208 5.85 -6.79 10.48
CA ILE A 208 6.65 -7.71 11.30
C ILE A 208 6.80 -9.05 10.59
N GLY A 209 5.71 -9.57 10.02
CA GLY A 209 5.67 -10.81 9.25
C GLY A 209 6.63 -10.80 8.07
N TYR A 210 6.73 -9.70 7.33
CA TYR A 210 7.67 -9.56 6.22
C TYR A 210 9.12 -9.67 6.67
N VAL A 211 9.50 -9.00 7.78
CA VAL A 211 10.86 -9.09 8.33
C VAL A 211 11.16 -10.51 8.82
N LEU A 212 10.19 -11.16 9.48
CA LEU A 212 10.35 -12.54 9.97
C LEU A 212 10.39 -13.57 8.84
N ASP A 213 9.63 -13.41 7.76
CA ASP A 213 9.63 -14.33 6.62
C ASP A 213 10.98 -14.31 5.89
N GLN A 214 11.58 -13.13 5.71
CA GLN A 214 12.90 -12.97 5.11
C GLN A 214 14.00 -13.62 5.95
N LYS A 215 13.90 -13.55 7.28
CA LYS A 215 14.92 -14.07 8.21
C LYS A 215 14.76 -15.56 8.50
N TYR A 216 13.55 -16.03 8.76
CA TYR A 216 13.31 -17.33 9.40
C TYR A 216 12.46 -18.32 8.59
N VAL A 217 11.35 -17.88 7.98
CA VAL A 217 10.37 -18.82 7.39
C VAL A 217 10.87 -19.42 6.07
N LYS A 218 11.41 -18.60 5.15
CA LYS A 218 12.05 -19.02 3.89
C LYS A 218 11.33 -20.15 3.11
N TRP A 219 10.00 -20.16 3.15
CA TRP A 219 9.15 -21.12 2.43
C TRP A 219 8.97 -20.73 0.95
N GLU A 220 8.52 -21.64 0.08
CA GLU A 220 8.21 -21.36 -1.34
C GLU A 220 6.71 -21.49 -1.63
N ALA A 221 6.12 -20.47 -2.26
CA ALA A 221 4.69 -20.46 -2.55
C ALA A 221 4.27 -21.38 -3.71
N GLN A 222 5.21 -21.81 -4.55
CA GLN A 222 4.89 -22.59 -5.75
C GLN A 222 4.79 -24.09 -5.46
N GLY A 223 3.93 -24.76 -6.20
CA GLY A 223 3.66 -26.19 -6.07
C GLY A 223 2.61 -26.65 -7.08
N PRO A 224 2.36 -27.98 -7.17
CA PRO A 224 1.34 -28.53 -8.03
C PRO A 224 -0.06 -27.96 -7.73
N ALA A 225 -0.94 -27.91 -8.73
CA ALA A 225 -2.27 -27.33 -8.59
C ALA A 225 -3.07 -27.88 -7.39
N GLY A 226 -3.02 -29.21 -7.16
CA GLY A 226 -3.66 -29.83 -6.00
C GLY A 226 -3.13 -29.32 -4.66
N THR A 227 -1.82 -29.08 -4.54
CA THR A 227 -1.20 -28.48 -3.36
C THR A 227 -1.62 -27.02 -3.18
N GLN A 228 -1.76 -26.26 -4.28
CA GLN A 228 -2.22 -24.87 -4.20
C GLN A 228 -3.65 -24.76 -3.70
N ILE A 229 -4.55 -25.61 -4.21
CA ILE A 229 -5.93 -25.68 -3.75
C ILE A 229 -5.97 -26.07 -2.27
N ALA A 230 -5.22 -27.10 -1.87
CA ALA A 230 -5.18 -27.54 -0.48
C ALA A 230 -4.66 -26.45 0.48
N LYS A 231 -3.59 -25.73 0.11
CA LYS A 231 -3.07 -24.61 0.88
C LYS A 231 -4.10 -23.49 1.03
N PHE A 232 -4.72 -23.08 -0.07
CA PHE A 232 -5.70 -21.99 -0.04
C PHE A 232 -6.91 -22.35 0.82
N VAL A 233 -7.50 -23.53 0.62
CA VAL A 233 -8.67 -23.99 1.39
C VAL A 233 -8.34 -24.11 2.87
N LEU A 234 -7.22 -24.76 3.22
CA LEU A 234 -6.82 -24.92 4.62
C LEU A 234 -6.48 -23.58 5.28
N GLY A 235 -5.71 -22.74 4.60
CA GLY A 235 -5.32 -21.42 5.09
C GLY A 235 -6.53 -20.51 5.33
N MET A 236 -7.49 -20.51 4.40
CA MET A 236 -8.73 -19.74 4.53
C MET A 236 -9.64 -20.32 5.62
N ALA A 237 -9.76 -21.64 5.75
CA ALA A 237 -10.58 -22.26 6.79
C ALA A 237 -10.12 -21.86 8.20
N VAL A 238 -8.81 -21.89 8.45
CA VAL A 238 -8.26 -21.43 9.75
C VAL A 238 -8.42 -19.92 9.91
N LEU A 239 -8.19 -19.12 8.86
CA LEU A 239 -8.38 -17.66 8.91
C LEU A 239 -9.82 -17.28 9.27
N ILE A 240 -10.80 -17.94 8.63
CA ILE A 240 -12.22 -17.76 8.93
C ILE A 240 -12.52 -18.22 10.36
N GLY A 241 -11.96 -19.36 10.79
CA GLY A 241 -12.06 -19.83 12.17
C GLY A 241 -11.56 -18.79 13.19
N ILE A 242 -10.41 -18.15 12.94
CA ILE A 242 -9.86 -17.06 13.77
C ILE A 242 -10.83 -15.87 13.77
N LYS A 243 -11.32 -15.45 12.61
CA LYS A 243 -12.21 -14.29 12.50
C LYS A 243 -13.55 -14.50 13.21
N VAL A 244 -14.12 -15.70 13.13
CA VAL A 244 -15.40 -16.07 13.76
C VAL A 244 -15.26 -16.31 15.26
N SER A 245 -14.19 -16.98 15.72
CA SER A 245 -13.97 -17.24 17.14
C SER A 245 -13.38 -16.04 17.90
N GLY A 246 -12.75 -15.10 17.21
CA GLY A 246 -12.10 -13.93 17.81
C GLY A 246 -12.99 -13.14 18.76
N PRO A 247 -14.20 -12.68 18.37
CA PRO A 247 -15.10 -11.95 19.26
C PRO A 247 -15.46 -12.73 20.53
N LEU A 248 -15.67 -14.06 20.41
CA LEU A 248 -16.00 -14.92 21.55
C LEU A 248 -14.83 -15.06 22.54
N LEU A 249 -13.59 -15.10 22.03
CA LEU A 249 -12.40 -15.34 22.84
C LEU A 249 -11.80 -14.06 23.44
N LEU A 250 -11.87 -12.94 22.72
CA LEU A 250 -11.17 -11.69 23.06
C LEU A 250 -12.12 -10.53 23.39
N GLY A 251 -13.43 -10.69 23.13
CA GLY A 251 -14.44 -9.64 23.30
C GLY A 251 -14.49 -8.64 22.14
N GLU A 252 -15.29 -7.59 22.31
CA GLU A 252 -15.62 -6.58 21.28
C GLU A 252 -14.91 -5.23 21.47
N SER A 253 -13.98 -5.14 22.42
CA SER A 253 -13.23 -3.89 22.63
C SER A 253 -12.32 -3.54 21.44
N MET A 254 -11.98 -2.26 21.28
CA MET A 254 -11.00 -1.80 20.28
C MET A 254 -9.65 -2.50 20.45
N ALA A 255 -9.19 -2.68 21.70
CA ALA A 255 -7.96 -3.42 21.98
C ALA A 255 -8.05 -4.89 21.51
N ALA A 256 -9.21 -5.52 21.70
CA ALA A 256 -9.47 -6.86 21.18
C ALA A 256 -9.50 -6.89 19.65
N ASP A 257 -10.05 -5.87 18.99
CA ASP A 257 -9.99 -5.73 17.52
C ASP A 257 -8.55 -5.64 17.00
N PHE A 258 -7.70 -4.83 17.65
CA PHE A 258 -6.28 -4.76 17.30
C PHE A 258 -5.64 -6.15 17.33
N VAL A 259 -5.82 -6.87 18.45
CA VAL A 259 -5.23 -8.20 18.64
C VAL A 259 -5.80 -9.19 17.62
N ARG A 260 -7.11 -9.20 17.36
CA ARG A 260 -7.74 -10.08 16.38
C ARG A 260 -7.17 -9.89 14.99
N TYR A 261 -7.08 -8.65 14.52
CA TYR A 261 -6.55 -8.35 13.19
C TYR A 261 -5.04 -8.56 13.09
N PHE A 262 -4.30 -8.35 14.19
CA PHE A 262 -2.90 -8.74 14.28
C PHE A 262 -2.73 -10.27 14.15
N VAL A 263 -3.54 -11.07 14.85
CA VAL A 263 -3.50 -12.54 14.77
C VAL A 263 -3.88 -13.03 13.37
N ILE A 264 -4.88 -12.43 12.72
CA ILE A 264 -5.26 -12.75 11.34
C ILE A 264 -4.07 -12.53 10.39
N GLY A 265 -3.41 -11.37 10.46
CA GLY A 265 -2.26 -11.11 9.61
C GLY A 265 -1.03 -11.97 9.96
N ALA A 266 -0.78 -12.24 11.24
CA ALA A 266 0.28 -13.15 11.67
C ALA A 266 0.04 -14.59 11.20
N TRP A 267 -1.21 -15.06 11.21
CA TRP A 267 -1.60 -16.32 10.59
C TRP A 267 -1.29 -16.32 9.09
N MET A 268 -1.70 -15.26 8.37
CA MET A 268 -1.45 -15.14 6.93
C MET A 268 0.04 -15.21 6.58
N THR A 269 0.88 -14.47 7.31
CA THR A 269 2.30 -14.27 6.95
C THR A 269 3.25 -15.31 7.55
N ILE A 270 2.92 -15.88 8.71
CA ILE A 270 3.82 -16.78 9.46
C ILE A 270 3.13 -18.13 9.72
N GLY A 271 1.96 -18.13 10.35
CA GLY A 271 1.30 -19.37 10.80
C GLY A 271 1.01 -20.34 9.66
N ALA A 272 0.29 -19.88 8.63
CA ALA A 272 -0.05 -20.68 7.47
C ALA A 272 1.22 -21.17 6.70
N PRO A 273 2.20 -20.32 6.37
CA PRO A 273 3.46 -20.78 5.77
C PRO A 273 4.20 -21.86 6.57
N LEU A 274 4.29 -21.74 7.90
CA LEU A 274 4.92 -22.76 8.75
C LEU A 274 4.13 -24.07 8.70
N LEU A 275 2.80 -24.00 8.78
CA LEU A 275 1.94 -25.19 8.66
C LEU A 275 2.11 -25.85 7.29
N PHE A 276 2.12 -25.07 6.21
CA PHE A 276 2.32 -25.59 4.85
C PHE A 276 3.69 -26.22 4.68
N GLN A 277 4.72 -25.66 5.30
CA GLN A 277 6.05 -26.25 5.31
C GLN A 277 6.04 -27.61 5.99
N VAL A 278 5.32 -27.80 7.10
CA VAL A 278 5.19 -29.11 7.75
C VAL A 278 4.40 -30.10 6.90
N MET A 279 3.24 -29.68 6.37
CA MET A 279 2.30 -30.57 5.69
C MET A 279 2.68 -30.94 4.25
N PHE A 280 3.27 -29.99 3.53
CA PHE A 280 3.57 -30.13 2.10
C PHE A 280 5.06 -30.22 1.81
N SER A 281 5.89 -30.54 2.82
CA SER A 281 7.30 -30.90 2.65
C SER A 281 7.49 -32.24 1.92
N ARG A 282 7.13 -32.26 0.64
CA ARG A 282 7.57 -33.26 -0.34
C ARG A 282 8.08 -32.50 -1.55
N ASN A 283 9.27 -31.91 -1.40
CA ASN A 283 10.26 -31.58 -2.43
C ASN A 283 11.24 -30.53 -1.87
N ARG A 284 12.09 -30.91 -0.91
CA ARG A 284 13.41 -30.28 -0.87
C ARG A 284 14.11 -30.76 -2.14
N PRO A 285 14.51 -29.90 -3.10
CA PRO A 285 15.36 -30.36 -4.17
C PRO A 285 16.62 -30.93 -3.53
N ALA A 286 16.86 -32.22 -3.72
CA ALA A 286 18.07 -32.94 -3.33
C ALA A 286 19.34 -32.43 -4.06
N SER A 287 19.29 -31.26 -4.69
CA SER A 287 20.37 -30.69 -5.49
C SER A 287 21.37 -29.85 -4.66
N ALA A 288 21.07 -29.51 -3.41
CA ALA A 288 22.04 -28.84 -2.53
C ALA A 288 23.07 -29.82 -1.91
N ALA A 289 22.72 -31.11 -1.79
CA ALA A 289 23.60 -32.13 -1.21
C ALA A 289 24.55 -32.81 -2.22
N ARG A 290 24.30 -32.65 -3.53
CA ARG A 290 25.07 -33.35 -4.58
C ARG A 290 26.20 -32.52 -5.19
N THR A 291 26.17 -31.20 -5.06
CA THR A 291 27.20 -30.30 -5.59
C THR A 291 28.45 -30.22 -4.70
N ILE A 292 28.28 -30.33 -3.37
CA ILE A 292 29.43 -30.28 -2.43
C ILE A 292 30.29 -31.55 -2.53
N ARG A 293 29.72 -32.70 -2.93
CA ARG A 293 30.47 -33.97 -3.05
C ARG A 293 31.28 -34.11 -4.35
N ARG A 294 31.15 -33.18 -5.31
CA ARG A 294 31.92 -33.20 -6.57
C ARG A 294 33.10 -32.21 -6.62
N GLN A 295 33.29 -31.41 -5.56
CA GLN A 295 34.38 -30.42 -5.48
C GLN A 295 35.46 -30.75 -4.45
N ILE A 296 35.55 -32.00 -4.00
CA ILE A 296 36.75 -32.50 -3.32
C ILE A 296 37.59 -33.23 -4.38
N PRO A 297 38.61 -32.59 -4.98
CA PRO A 297 39.58 -33.32 -5.79
C PRO A 297 40.27 -34.36 -4.91
N ALA A 298 40.45 -35.56 -5.47
CA ALA A 298 41.25 -36.60 -4.87
C ALA A 298 42.61 -36.04 -4.48
N GLN A 299 43.05 -36.35 -3.25
CA GLN A 299 44.31 -35.90 -2.67
C GLN A 299 45.47 -36.16 -3.64
N ALA A 300 46.09 -35.10 -4.13
CA ALA A 300 47.45 -35.16 -4.63
C ALA A 300 48.38 -35.27 -3.42
N GLY A 301 49.38 -36.15 -3.49
CA GLY A 301 50.34 -36.42 -2.41
C GLY A 301 51.10 -35.17 -1.94
N PRO A 302 51.77 -35.24 -0.78
CA PRO A 302 52.40 -34.08 -0.17
C PRO A 302 53.51 -33.52 -1.07
N PRO A 303 53.56 -32.20 -1.31
CA PRO A 303 54.61 -31.59 -2.12
C PRO A 303 55.94 -31.55 -1.35
N GLU A 304 56.99 -31.84 -2.11
CA GLU A 304 58.40 -31.79 -1.74
C GLU A 304 58.82 -30.36 -1.35
N ILE A 305 59.50 -30.23 -0.20
CA ILE A 305 59.93 -28.95 0.36
C ILE A 305 61.17 -28.45 -0.40
N ALA A 306 61.02 -27.38 -1.18
CA ALA A 306 62.13 -26.59 -1.72
C ALA A 306 62.23 -25.25 -0.99
N ALA A 307 63.47 -24.88 -0.62
CA ALA A 307 63.87 -23.78 0.26
C ALA A 307 63.52 -22.36 -0.28
N PRO A 308 63.45 -21.33 0.60
CA PRO A 308 62.85 -20.04 0.29
C PRO A 308 63.80 -19.12 -0.49
N ALA A 309 63.34 -18.59 -1.62
CA ALA A 309 64.03 -17.54 -2.37
C ALA A 309 63.28 -16.20 -2.27
N ALA A 310 63.99 -15.20 -1.76
CA ALA A 310 63.84 -13.76 -1.92
C ALA A 310 62.50 -13.09 -1.52
N VAL A 311 62.53 -12.53 -0.31
CA VAL A 311 61.61 -11.50 0.21
C VAL A 311 61.69 -10.23 -0.65
N PHE A 312 60.54 -9.78 -1.16
CA PHE A 312 60.39 -8.53 -1.90
C PHE A 312 60.50 -7.34 -0.94
N ASN A 313 61.51 -6.49 -1.13
CA ASN A 313 61.75 -5.28 -0.35
C ASN A 313 61.14 -4.05 -1.07
N PRO A 314 60.09 -3.41 -0.54
CA PRO A 314 59.35 -2.33 -1.23
C PRO A 314 60.11 -1.00 -1.33
N LEU A 315 61.33 -0.89 -0.81
CA LEU A 315 62.14 0.34 -0.89
C LEU A 315 62.95 0.51 -2.20
N ARG A 316 62.90 -0.46 -3.12
CA ARG A 316 63.64 -0.39 -4.40
C ARG A 316 62.81 0.03 -5.62
N ALA A 317 61.48 0.16 -5.46
CA ALA A 317 60.58 0.57 -6.54
C ALA A 317 60.40 2.10 -6.64
N ALA A 318 60.87 2.87 -5.65
CA ALA A 318 60.75 4.33 -5.61
C ALA A 318 61.91 5.07 -6.31
N GLU A 319 63.02 4.40 -6.61
CA GLU A 319 64.18 5.01 -7.28
C GLU A 319 64.19 4.81 -8.81
N ALA A 320 63.27 4.01 -9.36
CA ALA A 320 63.20 3.72 -10.80
C ALA A 320 62.31 4.69 -11.60
N ASN A 321 61.54 5.57 -10.94
CA ASN A 321 60.62 6.52 -11.61
C ASN A 321 61.05 7.99 -11.56
N ALA A 322 62.25 8.30 -11.06
CA ALA A 322 62.80 9.66 -11.04
C ALA A 322 63.77 9.98 -12.21
N GLY A 323 63.90 9.08 -13.20
CA GLY A 323 64.84 9.21 -14.31
C GLY A 323 64.23 9.40 -15.71
N ALA A 324 62.90 9.48 -15.83
CA ALA A 324 62.21 9.49 -17.14
C ALA A 324 61.45 10.80 -17.45
N GLU A 325 61.61 11.86 -16.65
CA GLU A 325 61.11 13.20 -16.96
C GLU A 325 62.21 14.06 -17.61
N ARG A 326 62.61 13.71 -18.83
CA ARG A 326 63.34 14.60 -19.75
C ARG A 326 63.32 14.04 -21.17
N GLY A 327 62.23 14.28 -21.88
CA GLY A 327 62.19 14.01 -23.32
C GLY A 327 60.78 14.16 -23.88
N GLN A 328 60.68 14.95 -24.94
CA GLN A 328 59.53 15.06 -25.85
C GLN A 328 58.48 16.15 -25.52
N ARG A 329 58.84 17.35 -26.00
CA ARG A 329 57.94 18.35 -26.59
C ARG A 329 57.41 17.86 -27.95
N HIS A 330 56.33 18.52 -28.42
CA HIS A 330 55.76 18.51 -29.79
C HIS A 330 54.96 17.23 -30.12
N GLU A 331 53.73 17.19 -30.62
CA GLU A 331 52.75 18.06 -31.32
C GLU A 331 51.36 17.65 -30.77
N GLY A 332 50.27 18.43 -30.73
CA GLY A 332 49.67 19.28 -31.73
C GLY A 332 48.16 18.94 -31.80
N SER A 333 47.30 19.97 -31.75
CA SER A 333 45.93 20.00 -32.31
C SER A 333 44.85 19.13 -31.68
N GLN A 334 43.60 19.52 -31.44
CA GLN A 334 42.79 20.75 -31.51
C GLN A 334 41.44 20.33 -30.90
N LEU A 335 40.86 21.12 -29.99
CA LEU A 335 39.43 21.15 -29.69
C LEU A 335 39.12 22.58 -29.17
N PRO A 336 38.28 23.37 -29.84
CA PRO A 336 38.04 24.75 -29.44
C PRO A 336 36.99 24.86 -28.34
N ALA A 337 37.24 25.83 -27.47
CA ALA A 337 36.35 26.34 -26.45
C ALA A 337 35.57 27.57 -26.95
N LEU A 338 34.72 28.08 -26.05
CA LEU A 338 34.18 29.45 -25.93
C LEU A 338 32.79 29.66 -26.55
N ALA A 339 31.94 30.57 -26.07
CA ALA A 339 31.70 31.27 -24.81
C ALA A 339 30.51 32.23 -25.08
N GLN A 340 29.78 32.58 -24.01
CA GLN A 340 29.08 33.85 -23.74
C GLN A 340 28.57 34.76 -24.88
N GLU A 341 27.29 35.13 -24.78
CA GLU A 341 26.69 36.46 -25.01
C GLU A 341 25.23 36.40 -24.51
N GLN A 342 24.55 37.40 -23.95
CA GLN A 342 24.83 38.77 -23.52
C GLN A 342 23.60 39.25 -22.70
N ALA A 343 23.76 40.25 -21.85
CA ALA A 343 22.71 40.92 -21.09
C ALA A 343 22.20 42.19 -21.80
N GLY A 344 20.93 42.57 -21.60
CA GLY A 344 20.36 43.89 -21.94
C GLY A 344 18.88 43.97 -21.56
N GLN A 345 18.54 44.51 -20.38
CA GLN A 345 17.92 45.84 -20.15
C GLN A 345 16.56 46.08 -20.85
N HIS A 346 15.47 46.26 -20.08
CA HIS A 346 14.68 47.50 -20.03
C HIS A 346 13.46 47.45 -19.07
N ARG A 347 13.51 48.34 -18.06
CA ARG A 347 12.48 49.27 -17.52
C ARG A 347 11.10 48.80 -17.01
N HIS A 348 10.89 49.06 -15.72
CA HIS A 348 9.64 49.45 -15.03
C HIS A 348 8.96 50.70 -15.65
N PRO A 349 7.63 50.92 -15.49
CA PRO A 349 7.05 51.40 -14.21
C PRO A 349 5.62 50.93 -13.85
N SER A 350 5.31 50.87 -12.54
CA SER A 350 3.96 50.97 -11.94
C SER A 350 3.47 52.44 -11.96
N PRO A 351 2.35 52.88 -11.35
CA PRO A 351 1.17 52.21 -10.74
C PRO A 351 -0.18 52.80 -11.21
N ARG A 352 -1.33 52.28 -10.74
CA ARG A 352 -2.59 53.03 -10.48
C ARG A 352 -3.68 52.15 -9.82
N SER A 353 -3.97 52.43 -8.55
CA SER A 353 -5.33 52.47 -7.95
C SER A 353 -5.72 53.97 -7.89
N PRO A 354 -6.97 54.45 -7.57
CA PRO A 354 -8.01 53.86 -6.71
C PRO A 354 -9.49 54.16 -7.12
N GLY A 355 -10.45 53.74 -6.29
CA GLY A 355 -11.86 54.16 -6.27
C GLY A 355 -12.71 53.07 -5.61
N SER A 356 -13.00 53.07 -4.30
CA SER A 356 -13.91 53.94 -3.54
C SER A 356 -15.30 54.07 -4.17
N ASP A 357 -16.27 53.32 -3.64
CA ASP A 357 -17.58 53.87 -3.33
C ASP A 357 -18.14 53.19 -2.08
N GLN A 358 -18.48 54.05 -1.12
CA GLN A 358 -19.22 53.80 0.10
C GLN A 358 -20.71 54.01 -0.21
N HIS A 359 -21.59 53.19 0.35
CA HIS A 359 -22.99 53.45 0.73
C HIS A 359 -23.46 52.13 1.40
N GLU A 360 -24.13 52.03 2.54
CA GLU A 360 -24.75 52.97 3.46
C GLU A 360 -25.04 52.16 4.75
N GLU A 361 -24.95 52.79 5.91
CA GLU A 361 -25.45 52.26 7.18
C GLU A 361 -27.00 52.34 7.23
N SER A 362 -27.68 51.33 7.78
CA SER A 362 -28.51 51.52 9.00
C SER A 362 -29.17 50.24 9.53
N PRO A 363 -29.51 50.19 10.84
CA PRO A 363 -29.85 49.02 11.62
C PRO A 363 -31.38 48.86 11.82
N LEU A 364 -31.78 47.94 12.73
CA LEU A 364 -33.13 47.58 13.24
C LEU A 364 -33.50 46.15 12.76
N GLU A 365 -33.87 45.15 13.56
CA GLU A 365 -34.47 45.09 14.89
C GLU A 365 -34.32 43.65 15.44
N ARG A 366 -34.02 43.48 16.74
CA ARG A 366 -34.54 42.36 17.54
C ARG A 366 -35.88 42.82 18.12
N PRO A 367 -36.85 41.92 18.40
CA PRO A 367 -37.07 41.53 19.82
C PRO A 367 -37.62 40.07 19.94
N PRO A 368 -38.27 39.64 21.05
CA PRO A 368 -37.61 38.92 22.15
C PRO A 368 -38.18 37.52 22.44
N GLY A 369 -37.37 36.73 23.15
CA GLY A 369 -37.73 35.77 24.23
C GLY A 369 -38.94 34.84 24.10
N LEU A 370 -38.69 33.54 24.27
CA LEU A 370 -39.50 32.68 25.14
C LEU A 370 -38.61 31.65 25.85
N THR A 371 -38.45 31.87 27.15
CA THR A 371 -38.06 30.93 28.18
C THR A 371 -39.25 30.06 28.58
N GLY A 372 -39.07 28.77 28.79
CA GLY A 372 -40.01 27.94 29.55
C GLY A 372 -39.87 26.42 29.30
N PRO A 373 -39.77 25.58 30.35
CA PRO A 373 -39.44 24.16 30.23
C PRO A 373 -40.69 23.27 30.13
N LEU A 374 -40.59 22.18 29.37
CA LEU A 374 -40.97 20.80 29.72
C LEU A 374 -40.63 19.86 28.56
#